data_AF-A0A3P3ZQA2-F1
#
_entry.id   AF-A0A3P3ZQA2-F1
#
_cell.length_a   1.000
_cell.length_b   1.000
_cell.length_c   1.000
_cell.angle_alpha   90.00
_cell.angle_beta   90.00
_cell.angle_gamma   90.00
#
_symmetry.space_group_name_H-M   'P 1'
#
loop_
_entity.id
_entity.type
_entity.pdbx_description
1 polymer ?
#
loop_
_entity_poly.entity_id
_entity_poly.type
_entity_poly.pdbx_seq_one_letter_code
_entity_poly.pdbx_strand_id
1 'polypeptide(L)'
;MSGALTLNGGGNANAAWVFEMPSTLITSSNSVVNVINTGSGAGVYWDVGSSATIGTNTAFLGNILALASITMNTTATDLCGRALASTGAVTLQQNSLSGACTTGVMAGTSGLSGGLYYTSGSSAATFLPYASVNGTVPEPATLPLLGLGFVGLGLTSLRWRG
;
A
#
# COMPACT_ATOMS: atom_id res chain seq x y z
N MET A 1 -14.70 5.65 -10.79
CA MET A 1 -15.08 5.31 -9.41
C MET A 1 -16.10 6.32 -8.90
N SER A 2 -17.17 5.86 -8.27
CA SER A 2 -18.15 6.69 -7.56
C SER A 2 -18.30 6.19 -6.13
N GLY A 3 -18.50 7.12 -5.17
CA GLY A 3 -18.63 6.77 -3.76
C GLY A 3 -17.29 6.48 -3.07
N ALA A 4 -17.30 5.59 -2.08
CA ALA A 4 -16.14 5.28 -1.26
C ALA A 4 -15.46 3.95 -1.67
N LEU A 5 -14.14 3.98 -1.82
CA LEU A 5 -13.29 2.80 -1.97
C LEU A 5 -12.49 2.64 -0.69
N THR A 6 -12.61 1.48 -0.05
CA THR A 6 -11.86 1.16 1.16
C THR A 6 -10.81 0.10 0.86
N LEU A 7 -9.55 0.46 1.09
CA LEU A 7 -8.39 -0.41 1.00
C LEU A 7 -8.05 -0.91 2.40
N ASN A 8 -8.35 -2.19 2.66
CA ASN A 8 -8.17 -2.80 3.96
C ASN A 8 -6.90 -3.67 3.97
N GLY A 9 -5.88 -3.25 4.72
CA GLY A 9 -4.60 -3.95 4.82
C GLY A 9 -4.66 -5.25 5.61
N GLY A 10 -5.77 -5.57 6.28
CA GLY A 10 -5.94 -6.83 7.01
C GLY A 10 -4.96 -7.02 8.17
N GLY A 11 -4.43 -5.93 8.73
CA GLY A 11 -3.37 -5.95 9.74
C GLY A 11 -1.97 -6.13 9.19
N ASN A 12 -1.78 -6.06 7.86
CA ASN A 12 -0.46 -6.04 7.22
C ASN A 12 0.08 -4.59 7.15
N ALA A 13 1.14 -4.29 7.89
CA ALA A 13 1.83 -3.01 7.87
C ALA A 13 2.45 -2.66 6.51
N ASN A 14 2.75 -3.67 5.69
CA ASN A 14 3.32 -3.55 4.35
C ASN A 14 2.25 -3.69 3.25
N ALA A 15 0.96 -3.58 3.56
CA ALA A 15 -0.09 -3.75 2.56
C ALA A 15 0.13 -2.77 1.39
N ALA A 16 0.14 -3.29 0.18
CA ALA A 16 0.21 -2.48 -1.02
C ALA A 16 -0.93 -2.81 -1.98
N TRP A 17 -1.33 -1.78 -2.72
CA TRP A 17 -2.31 -1.87 -3.80
C TRP A 17 -1.74 -1.22 -5.04
N VAL A 18 -1.77 -1.96 -6.15
CA VAL A 18 -1.40 -1.47 -7.47
C VAL A 18 -2.64 -1.63 -8.35
N PHE A 19 -3.17 -0.51 -8.81
CA PHE A 19 -4.27 -0.48 -9.76
C PHE A 19 -3.73 -0.19 -11.14
N GLU A 20 -3.66 -1.22 -11.98
CA GLU A 20 -3.30 -1.08 -13.40
C GLU A 20 -4.55 -0.72 -14.20
N MET A 21 -4.54 0.47 -14.80
CA MET A 21 -5.62 0.98 -15.63
C MET A 21 -5.10 1.18 -17.05
N PRO A 22 -5.51 0.32 -18.01
CA PRO A 22 -5.03 0.43 -19.38
C PRO A 22 -5.37 1.77 -20.07
N SER A 23 -6.35 2.50 -19.54
CA SER A 23 -6.85 3.76 -20.11
C SER A 23 -6.95 4.83 -19.02
N THR A 24 -8.12 5.42 -18.79
CA THR A 24 -8.31 6.58 -17.91
C THR A 24 -8.73 6.19 -16.51
N LEU A 25 -8.28 6.97 -15.53
CA LEU A 25 -8.82 6.99 -14.18
C LEU A 25 -9.77 8.19 -14.06
N ILE A 26 -11.03 7.95 -13.70
CA ILE A 26 -11.99 9.03 -13.42
C ILE A 26 -12.67 8.78 -12.07
N THR A 27 -12.63 9.76 -11.17
CA THR A 27 -13.48 9.79 -9.98
C THR A 27 -14.67 10.72 -10.19
N SER A 28 -15.85 10.30 -9.74
CA SER A 28 -17.00 11.21 -9.60
C SER A 28 -16.75 12.20 -8.46
N SER A 29 -17.43 13.34 -8.47
CA SER A 29 -17.39 14.30 -7.37
C SER A 29 -17.74 13.66 -6.03
N ASN A 30 -17.11 14.13 -4.95
CA ASN A 30 -17.29 13.62 -3.58
C ASN A 30 -16.89 12.15 -3.39
N SER A 31 -16.08 11.57 -4.28
CA SER A 31 -15.54 10.23 -4.07
C SER A 31 -14.51 10.23 -2.92
N VAL A 32 -14.33 9.08 -2.28
CA VAL A 32 -13.39 8.94 -1.15
C VAL A 32 -12.57 7.67 -1.30
N VAL A 33 -11.25 7.77 -1.21
CA VAL A 33 -10.36 6.63 -1.01
C VAL A 33 -9.98 6.58 0.46
N ASN A 34 -10.21 5.44 1.10
CA ASN A 34 -9.87 5.22 2.50
C ASN A 34 -8.88 4.06 2.63
N VAL A 35 -7.86 4.20 3.48
CA VAL A 35 -6.89 3.15 3.77
C VAL A 35 -6.98 2.81 5.25
N ILE A 36 -7.26 1.54 5.56
CA ILE A 36 -7.50 1.08 6.93
C ILE A 36 -6.72 -0.20 7.24
N ASN A 37 -6.56 -0.50 8.53
CA ASN A 37 -5.92 -1.73 9.05
C ASN A 37 -4.58 -2.05 8.38
N THR A 38 -3.74 -1.03 8.19
CA THR A 38 -2.37 -1.14 7.66
C THR A 38 -1.41 -0.37 8.56
N GLY A 39 -0.17 -0.12 8.13
CA GLY A 39 0.82 0.61 8.90
C GLY A 39 1.69 1.53 8.03
N SER A 40 2.79 2.01 8.61
CA SER A 40 3.72 2.94 7.96
C SER A 40 4.42 2.37 6.72
N GLY A 41 4.38 1.05 6.51
CA GLY A 41 4.91 0.40 5.31
C GLY A 41 3.92 0.35 4.14
N ALA A 42 2.74 0.98 4.23
CA ALA A 42 1.70 0.85 3.22
C ALA A 42 2.03 1.52 1.88
N GLY A 43 1.52 0.95 0.79
CA GLY A 43 1.70 1.43 -0.58
C GLY A 43 0.39 1.56 -1.35
N VAL A 44 0.11 2.68 -2.02
CA VAL A 44 -1.03 2.79 -2.95
C VAL A 44 -0.55 3.43 -4.24
N TYR A 45 -0.77 2.72 -5.35
CA TYR A 45 -0.30 3.11 -6.68
C TYR A 45 -1.43 2.98 -7.70
N TRP A 46 -1.59 4.02 -8.50
CA TRP A 46 -2.54 4.11 -9.60
C TRP A 46 -1.73 4.27 -10.89
N ASP A 47 -1.50 3.17 -11.59
CA ASP A 47 -0.82 3.17 -12.89
C ASP A 47 -1.85 3.37 -13.99
N VAL A 48 -1.79 4.51 -14.67
CA VAL A 48 -2.83 5.00 -15.58
C VAL A 48 -2.24 5.15 -16.97
N GLY A 49 -2.64 4.25 -17.88
CA GLY A 49 -2.16 4.15 -19.25
C GLY A 49 -2.50 5.34 -20.15
N SER A 50 -3.33 6.27 -19.69
CA SER A 50 -3.55 7.57 -20.35
C SER A 50 -3.55 8.72 -19.34
N SER A 51 -4.71 9.26 -18.98
CA SER A 51 -4.86 10.42 -18.11
C SER A 51 -5.76 10.12 -16.90
N ALA A 52 -5.55 10.86 -15.83
CA ALA A 52 -6.38 10.80 -14.63
C ALA A 52 -7.19 12.09 -14.45
N THR A 53 -8.48 11.97 -14.14
CA THR A 53 -9.36 13.07 -13.76
C THR A 53 -9.94 12.80 -12.38
N ILE A 54 -9.55 13.62 -11.41
CA ILE A 54 -10.06 13.57 -10.04
C ILE A 54 -11.21 14.58 -9.94
N GLY A 55 -12.41 14.08 -9.67
CA GLY A 55 -13.63 14.87 -9.53
C GLY A 55 -13.59 15.87 -8.39
N THR A 56 -14.45 16.89 -8.44
CA THR A 56 -14.50 17.94 -7.41
C THR A 56 -14.75 17.37 -6.01
N ASN A 57 -14.15 18.00 -4.99
CA ASN A 57 -14.30 17.60 -3.59
C ASN A 57 -14.02 16.10 -3.31
N THR A 58 -13.21 15.44 -4.16
CA THR A 58 -12.77 14.07 -3.91
C THR A 58 -11.70 14.07 -2.82
N ALA A 59 -11.81 13.17 -1.84
CA ALA A 59 -10.73 12.84 -0.92
C ALA A 59 -9.96 11.63 -1.46
N PHE A 60 -8.89 11.90 -2.19
CA PHE A 60 -8.07 10.88 -2.85
C PHE A 60 -6.87 10.49 -1.97
N LEU A 61 -6.31 9.31 -2.19
CA LEU A 61 -5.08 8.84 -1.54
C LEU A 61 -4.25 7.99 -2.52
N GLY A 62 -2.93 8.10 -2.41
CA GLY A 62 -1.97 7.27 -3.13
C GLY A 62 -1.26 7.99 -4.28
N ASN A 63 -0.40 7.25 -4.97
CA ASN A 63 0.47 7.79 -6.01
C ASN A 63 -0.14 7.57 -7.39
N ILE A 64 -0.54 8.64 -8.06
CA ILE A 64 -1.03 8.64 -9.43
C ILE A 64 0.17 8.72 -10.38
N LEU A 65 0.31 7.70 -11.23
CA LEU A 65 1.30 7.60 -12.30
C LEU A 65 0.53 7.60 -13.62
N ALA A 66 0.37 8.76 -14.24
CA ALA A 66 -0.35 8.88 -15.51
C ALA A 66 0.62 9.03 -16.68
N LEU A 67 0.39 8.30 -17.76
CA LEU A 67 1.19 8.41 -18.98
C LEU A 67 1.11 9.83 -19.58
N ALA A 68 -0.09 10.39 -19.67
CA ALA A 68 -0.36 11.68 -20.27
C ALA A 68 -0.54 12.76 -19.20
N SER A 69 -1.78 13.09 -18.82
CA SER A 69 -2.07 14.24 -17.95
C SER A 69 -2.84 13.85 -16.69
N ILE A 70 -2.75 14.70 -15.67
CA ILE A 70 -3.56 14.59 -14.45
C ILE A 70 -4.33 15.89 -14.26
N THR A 71 -5.64 15.80 -14.08
CA THR A 71 -6.52 16.92 -13.75
C THR A 71 -7.12 16.70 -12.38
N MET A 72 -6.80 17.55 -11.43
CA MET A 72 -7.50 17.60 -10.14
C MET A 72 -8.48 18.78 -10.16
N ASN A 73 -9.77 18.46 -10.20
CA ASN A 73 -10.81 19.48 -10.21
C ASN A 73 -10.93 20.15 -8.83
N THR A 74 -11.69 21.25 -8.80
CA THR A 74 -11.89 22.12 -7.64
C THR A 74 -11.97 21.37 -6.31
N THR A 75 -11.10 21.77 -5.37
CA THR A 75 -11.05 21.32 -3.97
C THR A 75 -10.88 19.82 -3.75
N ALA A 76 -10.53 19.04 -4.78
CA ALA A 76 -10.04 17.69 -4.54
C ALA A 76 -8.75 17.72 -3.69
N THR A 77 -8.56 16.70 -2.86
CA THR A 77 -7.41 16.60 -1.96
C THR A 77 -6.69 15.27 -2.14
N ASP A 78 -5.38 15.28 -1.96
CA ASP A 78 -4.55 14.07 -1.84
C ASP A 78 -3.47 14.33 -0.78
N LEU A 79 -3.84 14.11 0.49
CA LEU A 79 -2.97 14.44 1.63
C LEU A 79 -1.96 13.33 1.96
N CYS A 80 -1.96 12.26 1.16
CA CYS A 80 -1.05 11.14 1.34
C CYS A 80 -0.76 10.47 0.00
N GLY A 81 -0.10 11.20 -0.88
CA GLY A 81 0.09 10.75 -2.25
C GLY A 81 0.89 11.71 -3.11
N ARG A 82 0.84 11.46 -4.42
CA ARG A 82 1.57 12.20 -5.46
C ARG A 82 0.79 12.17 -6.75
N ALA A 83 0.88 13.24 -7.53
CA ALA A 83 0.38 13.31 -8.90
C ALA A 83 1.58 13.44 -9.86
N LEU A 84 1.88 12.38 -10.60
CA LEU A 84 3.00 12.29 -11.54
C LEU A 84 2.48 12.04 -12.96
N ALA A 85 2.65 13.02 -13.84
CA ALA A 85 2.34 12.93 -15.27
C ALA A 85 3.64 12.73 -16.06
N SER A 86 3.70 11.71 -16.91
CA SER A 86 4.93 11.39 -17.64
C SER A 86 5.18 12.28 -18.86
N THR A 87 4.14 12.65 -19.60
CA THR A 87 4.29 13.40 -20.88
C THR A 87 3.44 14.66 -20.97
N GLY A 88 2.36 14.73 -20.19
CA GLY A 88 1.45 15.85 -20.16
C GLY A 88 1.59 16.71 -18.91
N ALA A 89 0.52 17.42 -18.57
CA ALA A 89 0.51 18.37 -17.47
C ALA A 89 -0.23 17.83 -16.24
N VAL A 90 0.14 18.34 -15.06
CA VAL A 90 -0.66 18.24 -13.84
C VAL A 90 -1.40 19.57 -13.64
N THR A 91 -2.72 19.55 -13.75
CA THR A 91 -3.57 20.74 -13.58
C THR A 91 -4.26 20.70 -12.22
N LEU A 92 -4.11 21.77 -11.44
CA LEU A 92 -4.69 21.92 -10.11
C LEU A 92 -5.64 23.12 -10.05
N GLN A 93 -6.77 22.96 -9.37
CA GLN A 93 -7.77 23.98 -9.08
C GLN A 93 -8.08 23.99 -7.57
N GLN A 94 -7.40 24.86 -6.81
CA GLN A 94 -7.62 25.01 -5.36
C GLN A 94 -7.50 23.68 -4.58
N ASN A 95 -6.53 22.85 -4.97
CA ASN A 95 -6.30 21.55 -4.34
C ASN A 95 -5.31 21.65 -3.18
N SER A 96 -5.38 20.66 -2.28
CA SER A 96 -4.37 20.44 -1.24
C SER A 96 -3.72 19.08 -1.45
N LEU A 97 -2.39 19.07 -1.57
CA LEU A 97 -1.59 17.86 -1.78
C LEU A 97 -0.49 17.75 -0.73
N SER A 98 -0.21 16.53 -0.27
CA SER A 98 0.91 16.24 0.63
C SER A 98 1.42 14.81 0.44
N GLY A 99 2.76 14.68 0.39
CA GLY A 99 3.45 13.40 0.43
C GLY A 99 3.89 12.97 1.84
N ALA A 100 3.61 13.77 2.88
CA ALA A 100 4.13 13.50 4.22
C ALA A 100 3.24 12.57 5.07
N CYS A 101 1.94 12.47 4.74
CA CYS A 101 0.96 11.67 5.47
C CYS A 101 1.07 11.85 6.99
N THR A 102 0.64 12.98 7.53
CA THR A 102 0.92 13.33 8.94
C THR A 102 -0.13 12.86 9.93
N THR A 103 -1.19 12.18 9.47
CA THR A 103 -2.36 11.86 10.31
C THR A 103 -2.67 10.36 10.32
N GLY A 104 -3.12 9.90 11.49
CA GLY A 104 -3.69 8.56 11.68
C GLY A 104 -2.74 7.40 11.40
N VAL A 105 -3.32 6.28 10.93
CA VAL A 105 -2.64 5.01 10.64
C VAL A 105 -1.60 5.13 9.51
N MET A 106 -1.65 6.23 8.75
CA MET A 106 -0.80 6.50 7.60
C MET A 106 0.43 7.35 7.94
N ALA A 107 0.58 7.71 9.22
CA ALA A 107 1.74 8.44 9.72
C ALA A 107 3.04 7.69 9.37
N GLY A 108 3.98 8.40 8.74
CA GLY A 108 5.28 7.84 8.38
C GLY A 108 5.31 6.97 7.12
N THR A 109 4.19 6.87 6.37
CA THR A 109 4.15 6.14 5.07
C THR A 109 4.90 6.84 3.94
N SER A 110 5.39 8.06 4.15
CA SER A 110 6.10 8.85 3.14
C SER A 110 5.33 8.99 1.82
N GLY A 111 4.01 9.16 1.91
CA GLY A 111 3.15 9.34 0.73
C GLY A 111 2.68 8.01 0.18
N LEU A 112 2.35 7.03 1.04
CA LEU A 112 1.86 5.73 0.61
C LEU A 112 2.81 5.05 -0.40
N SER A 113 4.12 5.12 -0.16
CA SER A 113 5.18 4.65 -1.08
C SER A 113 5.85 3.36 -0.66
N GLY A 114 5.25 2.63 0.29
CA GLY A 114 5.77 1.36 0.77
C GLY A 114 5.20 0.15 0.03
N GLY A 115 5.28 -0.99 0.70
CA GLY A 115 4.66 -2.27 0.33
C GLY A 115 5.21 -2.96 -0.91
N LEU A 116 6.13 -2.32 -1.64
CA LEU A 116 6.80 -2.87 -2.82
C LEU A 116 8.33 -2.88 -2.62
N TYR A 117 8.98 -3.89 -3.18
CA TYR A 117 10.42 -3.99 -3.33
C TYR A 117 10.76 -3.97 -4.82
N TYR A 118 11.68 -3.09 -5.21
CA TYR A 118 12.21 -3.02 -6.56
C TYR A 118 13.64 -3.53 -6.58
N THR A 119 13.90 -4.58 -7.36
CA THR A 119 15.27 -5.07 -7.57
C THR A 119 15.84 -4.35 -8.79
N SER A 120 16.97 -3.67 -8.63
CA SER A 120 17.66 -2.99 -9.74
C SER A 120 17.91 -3.96 -10.90
N GLY A 121 17.45 -3.61 -12.10
CA GLY A 121 17.56 -4.45 -13.29
C GLY A 121 16.35 -5.36 -13.55
N SER A 122 15.33 -5.33 -12.69
CA SER A 122 14.01 -5.93 -12.95
C SER A 122 13.06 -4.91 -13.58
N SER A 123 12.19 -5.36 -14.50
CA SER A 123 11.07 -4.54 -14.99
C SER A 123 9.82 -4.65 -14.11
N ALA A 124 9.88 -5.45 -13.04
CA ALA A 124 8.75 -5.70 -12.15
C ALA A 124 9.11 -5.41 -10.68
N ALA A 125 8.18 -4.78 -9.97
CA ALA A 125 8.21 -4.68 -8.52
C ALA A 125 7.53 -5.90 -7.89
N THR A 126 8.03 -6.34 -6.73
CA THR A 126 7.44 -7.44 -5.96
C THR A 126 6.82 -6.90 -4.68
N PHE A 127 5.70 -7.45 -4.25
CA PHE A 127 5.10 -7.10 -2.96
C PHE A 127 6.02 -7.50 -1.80
N LEU A 128 6.15 -6.62 -0.81
CA LEU A 128 6.82 -6.94 0.45
C LEU A 128 6.03 -8.01 1.22
N PRO A 129 6.73 -8.87 1.99
CA PRO A 129 6.06 -9.88 2.80
C PRO A 129 5.16 -9.23 3.86
N TYR A 130 4.19 -10.03 4.34
CA TYR A 130 3.33 -9.63 5.44
C TYR A 130 4.15 -9.21 6.67
N ALA A 131 3.81 -8.06 7.23
CA ALA A 131 4.32 -7.61 8.53
C ALA A 131 3.12 -7.22 9.40
N SER A 132 3.04 -7.70 10.64
CA SER A 132 1.92 -7.32 11.51
C SER A 132 2.04 -5.88 11.97
N VAL A 133 0.93 -5.13 11.93
CA VAL A 133 0.85 -3.75 12.46
C VAL A 133 1.12 -3.64 13.97
N ASN A 134 1.03 -4.75 14.72
CA ASN A 134 1.24 -4.78 16.18
C ASN A 134 2.58 -5.38 16.61
N GLY A 135 3.55 -5.54 15.70
CA GLY A 135 4.96 -5.78 16.06
C GLY A 135 5.33 -7.16 16.61
N THR A 136 4.38 -8.02 17.00
CA THR A 136 4.66 -9.39 17.39
C THR A 136 3.51 -10.30 16.98
N VAL A 137 3.67 -11.02 15.87
CA VAL A 137 3.00 -12.31 15.74
C VAL A 137 3.88 -13.24 16.58
N PRO A 138 3.41 -13.79 17.72
CA PRO A 138 4.11 -14.90 18.34
C PRO A 138 4.27 -15.93 17.23
N GLU A 139 5.50 -16.41 16.95
CA GLU A 139 5.59 -17.53 16.02
C GLU A 139 4.58 -18.57 16.52
N PRO A 140 3.70 -19.11 15.65
CA PRO A 140 2.85 -20.22 16.06
C PRO A 140 3.76 -21.24 16.75
N ALA A 141 3.27 -22.00 17.71
CA ALA A 141 4.09 -22.81 18.62
C ALA A 141 5.06 -23.85 18.00
N THR A 142 5.40 -23.79 16.70
CA THR A 142 6.41 -24.55 15.98
C THR A 142 7.80 -24.54 16.60
N LEU A 143 8.29 -23.42 17.16
CA LEU A 143 9.61 -23.41 17.82
C LEU A 143 9.66 -24.28 19.10
N PRO A 144 8.73 -24.12 20.07
CA PRO A 144 8.69 -25.03 21.22
C PRO A 144 8.33 -26.47 20.81
N LEU A 145 7.48 -26.68 19.80
CA LEU A 145 7.13 -28.02 19.31
C LEU A 145 8.32 -28.74 18.64
N LEU A 146 9.16 -28.01 17.91
CA LEU A 146 10.40 -28.52 17.32
C LEU A 146 11.42 -28.88 18.41
N GLY A 147 11.53 -28.05 19.45
CA GLY A 147 12.34 -28.34 20.63
C GLY A 147 11.91 -29.63 21.34
N LEU A 148 10.59 -29.81 21.54
CA LEU A 148 10.04 -31.05 22.11
C LEU A 148 10.27 -32.26 21.21
N GLY A 149 10.23 -32.09 19.88
CA GLY A 149 10.53 -33.14 18.90
C GLY A 149 11.97 -33.65 18.98
N PHE A 150 12.95 -32.74 19.10
CA PHE A 150 14.37 -33.12 19.26
C PHE A 150 14.66 -33.77 20.62
N VAL A 151 14.02 -33.31 21.70
CA VAL A 151 14.13 -33.94 23.02
C VAL A 151 13.53 -35.35 23.01
N GLY A 152 12.39 -35.54 22.34
CA GLY A 152 11.75 -36.85 22.16
C GLY A 152 12.64 -37.85 21.40
N LEU A 153 13.30 -37.41 20.32
CA LEU A 153 14.24 -38.24 19.54
C LEU A 153 15.56 -38.50 20.29
N GLY A 154 16.03 -37.55 21.11
CA GLY A 154 17.18 -37.75 21.99
C GLY A 154 16.91 -38.85 23.02
N LEU A 155 15.75 -38.82 23.68
CA LEU A 155 15.37 -39.79 24.71
C LEU A 155 15.14 -41.21 24.17
N THR A 156 14.71 -41.36 22.92
CA THR A 156 14.55 -42.70 22.29
C THR A 156 15.89 -43.30 21.85
N SER A 157 16.86 -42.47 21.43
CA SER A 157 18.20 -42.94 21.05
C SER A 157 19.06 -43.41 22.24
N LEU A 158 18.79 -42.94 23.46
CA LEU A 158 19.45 -43.39 24.70
C LEU A 158 18.91 -44.73 25.23
N ARG A 159 17.74 -45.18 24.78
CA ARG A 159 17.14 -46.47 25.19
C ARG A 159 17.68 -47.69 24.41
N TRP A 160 18.50 -47.48 23.38
CA TRP A 160 19.09 -48.54 22.56
C TRP A 160 20.58 -48.80 22.86
N ARG A 161 21.13 -48.22 23.95
CA ARG A 161 22.54 -48.36 24.35
C ARG A 161 22.72 -48.96 25.77
N GLY A 162 21.80 -49.83 26.19
CA GLY A 162 21.84 -50.55 27.48
C GLY A 162 21.75 -52.05 27.28
#